data_AF-B6W6T2-F1
#
_entry.id   AF-B6W6T2-F1
#
_cell.length_a   1.000
_cell.length_b   1.000
_cell.length_c   1.000
_cell.angle_alpha   90.00
_cell.angle_beta   90.00
_cell.angle_gamma   90.00
#
_symmetry.space_group_name_H-M   'P 1'
#
loop_
_entity.id
_entity.type
_entity.pdbx_description
1 polymer ?
#
loop_
_entity_poly.entity_id
_entity_poly.type
_entity_poly.pdbx_seq_one_letter_code
_entity_poly.pdbx_strand_id
1 'polypeptide(L)'
;MDKFVEIIEEELEKYANHIPKDSLKAAHALFDFSQRDQINSASKGIEYILMHNLDNEIFESLNLIDYINELGDLIETDYFEKQVRKYFLNNKTKLVLVAKPDKDYFKNIEEKIDQDLEDYKNSLSKDQIDDLKKKEERLKTFQERQDSKEDKATIPTLEISDLDLEVEKVPRQVEDDDFKFIYHDLDSAGMIYSELFFDVNHMDLENLKYLCLISDFLGSIDTKKYSYQKLDDLIPINMAGLNFSVQNIKNKEGQINNFIKISFKTTLDRYENSLGIIKEVMKNTDFSDEKRIKDILKQIKAMFEMNMYDSGHSLALTRSFSHFDKLSYIKDQLNGFGYYEFIKKISKDVEDNFSSFKEKLENLYKEIFSKKPSN
;
A
#
# COMPACT_ATOMS: atom_id res chain seq x y z
N MET A 1 -1.88 -28.57 -7.29
CA MET A 1 -2.83 -27.76 -8.07
C MET A 1 -4.23 -28.06 -7.58
N ASP A 2 -4.66 -29.31 -7.66
CA ASP A 2 -5.99 -29.76 -7.22
C ASP A 2 -6.30 -29.34 -5.79
N LYS A 3 -5.37 -29.56 -4.85
CA LYS A 3 -5.52 -29.10 -3.46
C LYS A 3 -5.73 -27.58 -3.30
N PHE A 4 -5.14 -26.76 -4.15
CA PHE A 4 -5.32 -25.30 -4.07
C PHE A 4 -6.72 -24.89 -4.54
N VAL A 5 -7.17 -25.48 -5.65
CA VAL A 5 -8.53 -25.26 -6.16
C VAL A 5 -9.56 -25.80 -5.18
N GLU A 6 -9.33 -26.98 -4.61
CA GLU A 6 -10.16 -27.61 -3.58
C GLU A 6 -10.33 -26.69 -2.37
N ILE A 7 -9.24 -26.11 -1.84
CA ILE A 7 -9.31 -25.14 -0.73
C ILE A 7 -10.20 -23.95 -1.10
N ILE A 8 -10.07 -23.39 -2.31
CA ILE A 8 -10.90 -22.25 -2.75
C ILE A 8 -12.37 -22.66 -2.84
N GLU A 9 -12.68 -23.80 -3.46
CA GLU A 9 -14.05 -24.26 -3.62
C GLU A 9 -14.70 -24.64 -2.28
N GLU A 10 -13.95 -25.25 -1.36
CA GLU A 10 -14.41 -25.53 0.01
C GLU A 10 -14.72 -24.25 0.80
N GLU A 11 -13.86 -23.24 0.73
CA GLU A 11 -14.10 -21.95 1.40
C GLU A 11 -15.30 -21.21 0.77
N LEU A 12 -15.42 -21.21 -0.56
CA LEU A 12 -16.58 -20.64 -1.25
C LEU A 12 -17.89 -21.34 -0.85
N GLU A 13 -17.88 -22.66 -0.67
CA GLU A 13 -19.05 -23.40 -0.19
C GLU A 13 -19.42 -23.02 1.25
N LYS A 14 -18.43 -22.82 2.13
CA LYS A 14 -18.68 -22.31 3.48
C LYS A 14 -19.36 -20.94 3.45
N TYR A 15 -18.81 -20.00 2.68
CA TYR A 15 -19.37 -18.65 2.58
C TYR A 15 -20.71 -18.59 1.83
N ALA A 16 -20.99 -19.53 0.91
CA ALA A 16 -22.30 -19.64 0.29
C ALA A 16 -23.40 -20.14 1.25
N ASN A 17 -23.02 -20.71 2.39
CA ASN A 17 -23.93 -21.13 3.44
C ASN A 17 -24.08 -20.08 4.54
N HIS A 18 -22.99 -19.40 4.89
CA HIS A 18 -23.02 -18.34 5.88
C HIS A 18 -21.83 -17.38 5.73
N ILE A 19 -22.12 -16.09 5.54
CA ILE A 19 -21.12 -15.04 5.66
C ILE A 19 -21.31 -14.34 7.01
N PRO A 20 -20.24 -14.19 7.83
CA PRO A 20 -20.33 -13.42 9.06
C PRO A 20 -20.81 -12.00 8.78
N LYS A 21 -21.85 -11.57 9.50
CA LYS A 21 -22.48 -10.26 9.27
C LYS A 21 -21.54 -9.10 9.54
N ASP A 22 -20.62 -9.26 10.48
CA ASP A 22 -19.61 -8.23 10.77
C ASP A 22 -18.62 -8.07 9.61
N SER A 23 -18.27 -9.14 8.88
CA SER A 23 -17.44 -9.04 7.68
C SER A 23 -18.16 -8.33 6.54
N LEU A 24 -19.48 -8.52 6.39
CA LEU A 24 -20.29 -7.75 5.43
C LEU A 24 -20.38 -6.27 5.83
N LYS A 25 -20.54 -5.96 7.13
CA LYS A 25 -20.52 -4.58 7.66
C LYS A 25 -19.17 -3.91 7.44
N ALA A 26 -18.08 -4.65 7.65
CA ALA A 26 -16.72 -4.20 7.38
C ALA A 26 -16.53 -3.86 5.89
N ALA A 27 -16.94 -4.76 4.99
CA ALA A 27 -16.89 -4.52 3.55
C ALA A 27 -17.72 -3.28 3.15
N HIS A 28 -18.95 -3.15 3.65
CA HIS A 28 -19.79 -1.99 3.40
C HIS A 28 -19.15 -0.69 3.89
N ALA A 29 -18.56 -0.70 5.09
CA ALA A 29 -17.88 0.47 5.65
C ALA A 29 -16.64 0.88 4.83
N LEU A 30 -15.90 -0.08 4.24
CA LEU A 30 -14.80 0.24 3.31
C LEU A 30 -15.30 1.03 2.09
N PHE A 31 -16.43 0.64 1.50
CA PHE A 31 -17.02 1.37 0.38
C PHE A 31 -17.50 2.77 0.79
N ASP A 32 -18.20 2.89 1.92
CA ASP A 32 -18.63 4.19 2.49
C ASP A 32 -17.44 5.14 2.69
N PHE A 33 -16.38 4.68 3.36
CA PHE A 33 -15.18 5.48 3.58
C PHE A 33 -14.47 5.85 2.27
N SER A 34 -14.35 4.91 1.32
CA SER A 34 -13.74 5.17 0.02
C SER A 34 -14.47 6.28 -0.75
N GLN A 35 -15.80 6.29 -0.71
CA GLN A 35 -16.60 7.32 -1.39
C GLN A 35 -16.43 8.70 -0.75
N ARG A 36 -16.39 8.77 0.58
CA ARG A 36 -16.14 10.03 1.30
C ARG A 36 -14.74 10.58 1.00
N ASP A 37 -13.72 9.73 0.99
CA ASP A 37 -12.34 10.15 0.70
C ASP A 37 -12.17 10.60 -0.76
N GLN A 38 -12.85 9.94 -1.70
CA GLN A 38 -12.90 10.32 -3.11
C GLN A 38 -13.49 11.73 -3.33
N ILE A 39 -14.51 12.14 -2.58
CA ILE A 39 -15.10 13.49 -2.67
C ILE A 39 -14.06 14.58 -2.34
N ASN A 40 -13.12 14.26 -1.44
CA ASN A 40 -12.02 15.12 -1.01
C ASN A 40 -10.79 15.06 -1.95
N SER A 41 -10.78 14.16 -2.94
CA SER A 41 -9.67 14.00 -3.89
C SER A 41 -9.58 15.20 -4.84
N ALA A 42 -8.37 15.76 -4.98
CA ALA A 42 -8.09 16.79 -5.98
C ALA A 42 -8.28 16.28 -7.42
N SER A 43 -8.19 14.97 -7.63
CA SER A 43 -8.35 14.30 -8.93
C SER A 43 -9.72 13.65 -9.13
N LYS A 44 -10.73 13.95 -8.29
CA LYS A 44 -12.06 13.33 -8.37
C LYS A 44 -12.70 13.37 -9.76
N GLY A 45 -12.45 14.42 -10.54
CA GLY A 45 -12.95 14.52 -11.91
C GLY A 45 -12.41 13.42 -12.84
N ILE A 46 -11.15 13.02 -12.68
CA ILE A 46 -10.56 11.90 -13.44
C ILE A 46 -11.23 10.60 -13.03
N GLU A 47 -11.44 10.40 -11.73
CA GLU A 47 -12.06 9.17 -11.22
C GLU A 47 -13.49 9.03 -11.74
N TYR A 48 -14.30 10.10 -11.78
CA TYR A 48 -15.63 10.05 -12.38
C TYR A 48 -15.62 9.70 -13.87
N ILE A 49 -14.62 10.16 -14.62
CA ILE A 49 -14.46 9.77 -16.03
C ILE A 49 -14.11 8.28 -16.13
N LEU A 50 -13.21 7.79 -15.28
CA LEU A 50 -12.78 6.39 -15.27
C LEU A 50 -13.88 5.43 -14.78
N MET A 51 -14.79 5.91 -13.95
CA MET A 51 -15.96 5.14 -13.49
C MET A 51 -17.03 4.99 -14.57
N HIS A 52 -16.99 5.77 -15.65
CA HIS A 52 -17.97 5.66 -16.71
C HIS A 52 -17.73 4.40 -17.55
N ASN A 53 -18.74 3.52 -17.57
CA ASN A 53 -18.81 2.42 -18.52
C ASN A 53 -19.59 2.90 -19.76
N LEU A 54 -18.97 2.79 -20.94
CA LEU A 54 -19.55 3.21 -22.23
C LEU A 54 -20.85 2.48 -22.59
N ASP A 55 -21.10 1.31 -21.99
CA ASP A 55 -22.30 0.51 -22.22
C ASP A 55 -23.50 0.94 -21.34
N ASN A 56 -23.29 1.79 -20.33
CA ASN A 56 -24.31 2.25 -19.38
C ASN A 56 -24.72 3.71 -19.61
N GLU A 57 -25.83 4.15 -18.99
CA GLU A 57 -26.17 5.57 -19.00
C GLU A 57 -25.10 6.40 -18.30
N ILE A 58 -24.76 7.57 -18.86
CA ILE A 58 -23.60 8.39 -18.44
C ILE A 58 -23.60 8.69 -16.94
N PHE A 59 -24.78 8.92 -16.36
CA PHE A 59 -24.92 9.30 -14.94
C PHE A 59 -25.21 8.13 -14.01
N GLU A 60 -25.40 6.91 -14.52
CA GLU A 60 -25.73 5.75 -13.68
C GLU A 60 -24.62 5.43 -12.68
N SER A 61 -23.35 5.56 -13.09
CA SER A 61 -22.19 5.38 -12.23
C SER A 61 -22.08 6.43 -11.12
N LEU A 62 -22.78 7.56 -11.23
CA LEU A 62 -22.82 8.59 -10.20
C LEU A 62 -23.82 8.28 -9.07
N ASN A 63 -24.76 7.36 -9.29
CA ASN A 63 -25.71 6.91 -8.25
C ASN A 63 -25.12 5.86 -7.30
N LEU A 64 -23.79 5.77 -7.22
CA LEU A 64 -23.07 4.75 -6.46
C LEU A 64 -23.46 4.73 -4.97
N ILE A 65 -23.73 5.89 -4.37
CA ILE A 65 -24.14 6.00 -2.96
C ILE A 65 -25.47 5.28 -2.72
N ASP A 66 -26.44 5.41 -3.64
CA ASP A 66 -27.74 4.75 -3.51
C ASP A 66 -27.58 3.23 -3.57
N TYR A 67 -26.74 2.73 -4.49
CA TYR A 67 -26.44 1.30 -4.58
C TYR A 67 -25.69 0.77 -3.34
N ILE A 68 -24.74 1.54 -2.79
CA ILE A 68 -24.04 1.16 -1.55
C ILE A 68 -25.05 1.04 -0.40
N ASN A 69 -25.95 2.02 -0.25
CA ASN A 69 -26.98 2.00 0.78
C ASN A 69 -27.94 0.82 0.62
N GLU A 70 -28.42 0.55 -0.60
CA GLU A 70 -29.28 -0.60 -0.90
C GLU A 70 -28.58 -1.93 -0.55
N LEU A 71 -27.31 -2.08 -0.90
CA LEU A 71 -26.51 -3.25 -0.52
C LEU A 71 -26.31 -3.34 1.00
N GLY A 72 -26.19 -2.20 1.69
CA GLY A 72 -26.15 -2.11 3.15
C GLY A 72 -27.41 -2.67 3.82
N ASP A 73 -28.59 -2.32 3.29
CA ASP A 73 -29.88 -2.83 3.79
C ASP A 73 -30.02 -4.36 3.62
N LEU A 74 -29.31 -4.94 2.66
CA LEU A 74 -29.33 -6.37 2.38
C LEU A 74 -28.37 -7.20 3.26
N ILE A 75 -27.53 -6.58 4.10
CA ILE A 75 -26.54 -7.28 4.94
C ILE A 75 -27.17 -8.34 5.83
N GLU A 76 -28.31 -8.03 6.45
CA GLU A 76 -29.00 -8.93 7.37
C GLU A 76 -29.84 -10.03 6.66
N THR A 77 -29.81 -10.06 5.33
CA THR A 77 -30.51 -11.06 4.50
C THR A 77 -29.57 -12.20 4.07
N ASP A 78 -30.03 -13.07 3.16
CA ASP A 78 -29.23 -14.13 2.51
C ASP A 78 -28.75 -13.74 1.09
N TYR A 79 -28.84 -12.45 0.76
CA TYR A 79 -28.54 -11.94 -0.58
C TYR A 79 -27.11 -12.27 -1.03
N PHE A 80 -26.11 -12.01 -0.18
CA PHE A 80 -24.69 -12.18 -0.53
C PHE A 80 -24.32 -13.65 -0.68
N GLU A 81 -24.81 -14.51 0.21
CA GLU A 81 -24.67 -15.97 0.14
C GLU A 81 -25.22 -16.51 -1.19
N LYS A 82 -26.40 -16.00 -1.63
CA LYS A 82 -26.98 -16.33 -2.94
C LYS A 82 -26.10 -15.87 -4.11
N GLN A 83 -25.46 -14.70 -4.01
CA GLN A 83 -24.53 -14.23 -5.05
C GLN A 83 -23.29 -15.11 -5.16
N VAL A 84 -22.68 -15.50 -4.02
CA VAL A 84 -21.55 -16.44 -4.00
C VAL A 84 -21.93 -17.74 -4.70
N ARG A 85 -23.10 -18.30 -4.36
CA ARG A 85 -23.60 -19.54 -4.97
C ARG A 85 -23.84 -19.40 -6.47
N LYS A 86 -24.45 -18.29 -6.91
CA LYS A 86 -24.78 -18.05 -8.32
C LYS A 86 -23.55 -17.81 -9.18
N TYR A 87 -22.68 -16.88 -8.76
CA TYR A 87 -21.60 -16.36 -9.61
C TYR A 87 -20.27 -17.10 -9.47
N PHE A 88 -20.07 -17.86 -8.38
CA PHE A 88 -18.84 -18.61 -8.16
C PHE A 88 -19.06 -20.13 -8.20
N LEU A 89 -19.92 -20.66 -7.33
CA LEU A 89 -20.09 -22.12 -7.22
C LEU A 89 -20.79 -22.74 -8.44
N ASN A 90 -21.91 -22.15 -8.85
CA ASN A 90 -22.72 -22.64 -9.97
C ASN A 90 -22.27 -22.09 -11.33
N ASN A 91 -21.24 -21.25 -11.37
CA ASN A 91 -20.70 -20.71 -12.60
C ASN A 91 -19.83 -21.75 -13.30
N LYS A 92 -20.23 -22.13 -14.52
CA LYS A 92 -19.52 -23.13 -15.33
C LYS A 92 -18.29 -22.56 -16.03
N THR A 93 -18.17 -21.24 -16.12
CA THR A 93 -17.04 -20.56 -16.76
C THR A 93 -15.97 -20.28 -15.71
N LYS A 94 -15.00 -21.20 -15.59
CA LYS A 94 -13.87 -21.10 -14.67
C LYS A 94 -12.55 -21.24 -15.44
N LEU A 95 -11.56 -20.38 -15.14
CA LEU A 95 -10.21 -20.46 -15.66
C LEU A 95 -9.23 -20.64 -14.50
N VAL A 96 -8.45 -21.71 -14.53
CA VAL A 96 -7.33 -21.92 -13.58
C VAL A 96 -6.03 -21.74 -14.36
N LEU A 97 -5.32 -20.66 -14.07
CA LEU A 97 -4.03 -20.35 -14.69
C LEU A 97 -2.90 -20.64 -13.71
N VAL A 98 -1.88 -21.38 -14.16
CA VAL A 98 -0.70 -21.72 -13.36
C VAL A 98 0.54 -21.20 -14.08
N ALA A 99 1.15 -20.15 -13.54
CA ALA A 99 2.48 -19.71 -13.96
C ALA A 99 3.54 -20.54 -13.22
N LYS A 100 4.47 -21.15 -13.96
CA LYS A 100 5.60 -21.92 -13.41
C LYS A 100 6.91 -21.21 -13.76
N PRO A 101 7.85 -21.10 -12.82
CA PRO A 101 9.15 -20.52 -13.11
C PRO A 101 9.91 -21.42 -14.11
N ASP A 102 10.46 -20.80 -15.14
CA ASP A 102 11.33 -21.44 -16.12
C ASP A 102 12.60 -20.61 -16.23
N LYS A 103 13.74 -21.24 -15.91
CA LYS A 103 15.06 -20.58 -15.89
C LYS A 103 15.53 -20.20 -17.29
N ASP A 104 15.05 -20.90 -18.31
CA ASP A 104 15.42 -20.69 -19.69
C ASP A 104 14.38 -19.84 -20.44
N TYR A 105 13.32 -19.36 -19.77
CA TYR A 105 12.21 -18.62 -20.41
C TYR A 105 12.69 -17.42 -21.25
N PHE A 106 13.46 -16.51 -20.63
CA PHE A 106 13.96 -15.32 -21.34
C PHE A 106 15.01 -15.68 -22.39
N LYS A 107 15.87 -16.67 -22.10
CA LYS A 107 16.84 -17.18 -23.07
C LYS A 107 16.15 -17.72 -24.32
N ASN A 108 15.10 -18.52 -24.17
CA ASN A 108 14.31 -19.07 -25.28
C ASN A 108 13.60 -17.96 -26.07
N ILE A 109 13.14 -16.89 -25.41
CA ILE A 109 12.57 -15.71 -26.07
C ILE A 109 13.64 -14.99 -26.88
N GLU A 110 14.82 -14.74 -26.31
CA GLU A 110 15.94 -14.08 -26.99
C GLU A 110 16.41 -14.90 -28.20
N GLU A 111 16.64 -16.21 -28.05
CA GLU A 111 17.03 -17.09 -29.15
C GLU A 111 15.98 -17.09 -30.28
N LYS A 112 14.69 -17.05 -29.94
CA LYS A 112 13.62 -16.95 -30.93
C LYS A 112 13.62 -15.59 -31.64
N ILE A 113 13.79 -14.49 -30.89
CA ILE A 113 13.87 -13.15 -31.46
C ILE A 113 15.08 -13.04 -32.39
N ASP A 114 16.25 -13.56 -31.99
CA ASP A 114 17.45 -13.56 -32.81
C ASP A 114 17.27 -14.36 -34.10
N GLN A 115 16.63 -15.53 -34.02
CA GLN A 115 16.30 -16.32 -35.20
C GLN A 115 15.31 -15.60 -36.11
N ASP A 116 14.23 -15.03 -35.56
CA ASP A 116 13.23 -14.27 -36.32
C ASP A 116 13.88 -13.04 -37.01
N LEU A 117 14.84 -12.38 -36.35
CA LEU A 117 15.60 -11.26 -36.91
C LEU A 117 16.59 -11.71 -38.00
N GLU A 118 17.25 -12.85 -37.82
CA GLU A 118 18.16 -13.42 -38.82
C GLU A 118 17.40 -13.86 -40.08
N ASP A 119 16.28 -14.56 -39.91
CA ASP A 119 15.40 -14.99 -41.00
C ASP A 119 14.84 -13.78 -41.75
N TYR A 120 14.37 -12.76 -41.02
CA TYR A 120 13.92 -11.51 -41.62
C TYR A 120 15.05 -10.85 -42.41
N LYS A 121 16.25 -10.72 -41.86
CA LYS A 121 17.41 -10.14 -42.56
C LYS A 121 17.78 -10.93 -43.82
N ASN A 122 17.75 -12.26 -43.76
CA ASN A 122 18.04 -13.13 -44.90
C ASN A 122 16.97 -13.07 -46.00
N SER A 123 15.74 -12.70 -45.65
CA SER A 123 14.65 -12.49 -46.62
C SER A 123 14.78 -11.19 -47.43
N LEU A 124 15.60 -10.24 -46.97
CA LEU A 124 15.74 -8.93 -47.59
C LEU A 124 16.79 -8.91 -48.71
N SER A 125 16.48 -8.17 -49.77
CA SER A 125 17.47 -7.83 -50.79
C SER A 125 18.47 -6.79 -50.27
N LYS A 126 19.61 -6.65 -50.96
CA LYS A 126 20.60 -5.61 -50.66
C LYS A 126 20.00 -4.21 -50.67
N ASP A 127 19.13 -3.92 -51.64
CA ASP A 127 18.47 -2.61 -51.76
C ASP A 127 17.54 -2.33 -50.57
N GLN A 128 16.83 -3.35 -50.08
CA GLN A 128 15.98 -3.25 -48.89
C GLN A 128 16.80 -3.03 -47.61
N ILE A 129 17.94 -3.70 -47.48
CA ILE A 129 18.86 -3.50 -46.36
C ILE A 129 19.42 -2.07 -46.37
N ASP A 130 19.80 -1.56 -47.54
CA ASP A 130 20.31 -0.19 -47.66
C ASP A 130 19.22 0.86 -47.40
N ASP A 131 17.96 0.59 -47.75
CA ASP A 131 16.82 1.44 -47.38
C ASP A 131 16.59 1.45 -45.85
N LEU A 132 16.67 0.30 -45.17
CA LEU A 132 16.56 0.22 -43.71
C LEU A 132 17.65 1.03 -43.00
N LYS A 133 18.90 0.94 -43.46
CA LYS A 133 20.00 1.75 -42.91
C LYS A 133 19.75 3.24 -43.08
N LYS A 134 19.25 3.67 -44.25
CA LYS A 134 18.88 5.07 -44.47
C LYS A 134 17.74 5.52 -43.57
N LYS A 135 16.76 4.64 -43.30
CA LYS A 135 15.66 4.92 -42.34
C LYS A 135 16.17 5.04 -40.92
N GLU A 136 17.06 4.14 -40.48
CA GLU A 136 17.72 4.21 -39.17
C GLU A 136 18.50 5.52 -39.01
N GLU A 137 19.33 5.88 -39.99
CA GLU A 137 20.10 7.13 -39.95
C GLU A 137 19.20 8.37 -39.89
N ARG A 138 18.11 8.37 -40.66
CA ARG A 138 17.09 9.44 -40.61
C ARG A 138 16.41 9.50 -39.25
N LEU A 139 16.02 8.36 -38.68
CA LEU A 139 15.37 8.29 -37.37
C LEU A 139 16.30 8.77 -36.26
N LYS A 140 17.57 8.31 -36.27
CA LYS A 140 18.60 8.75 -35.34
C LYS A 140 18.81 10.27 -35.43
N THR A 141 18.99 10.78 -36.66
CA THR A 141 19.11 12.23 -36.90
C THR A 141 17.90 12.99 -36.35
N PHE A 142 16.69 12.46 -36.54
CA PHE A 142 15.46 13.06 -36.03
C PHE A 142 15.40 13.09 -34.50
N GLN A 143 15.74 11.98 -33.83
CA GLN A 143 15.73 11.86 -32.36
C GLN A 143 16.83 12.70 -31.68
N GLU A 144 17.99 12.84 -32.33
CA GLU A 144 19.13 13.62 -31.82
C GLU A 144 19.04 15.11 -32.17
N ARG A 145 18.13 15.50 -33.08
CA ARG A 145 17.93 16.89 -33.48
C ARG A 145 17.39 17.70 -32.31
N GLN A 146 18.07 18.80 -31.98
CA GLN A 146 17.50 19.80 -31.08
C GLN A 146 16.41 20.60 -31.80
N ASP A 147 15.25 20.76 -31.16
CA ASP A 147 14.20 21.62 -31.68
C ASP A 147 14.66 23.08 -31.77
N SER A 148 14.27 23.74 -32.87
CA SER A 148 14.60 25.14 -33.11
C SER A 148 13.91 26.06 -32.09
N LYS A 149 14.34 27.33 -32.02
CA LYS A 149 13.68 28.30 -31.14
C LYS A 149 12.24 28.56 -31.61
N GLU A 150 12.04 28.60 -32.91
CA GLU A 150 10.76 28.80 -33.58
C GLU A 150 9.80 27.64 -33.25
N ASP A 151 10.27 26.39 -33.32
CA ASP A 151 9.47 25.21 -32.97
C ASP A 151 9.06 25.24 -31.49
N LYS A 152 10.00 25.55 -30.59
CA LYS A 152 9.71 25.67 -29.15
C LYS A 152 8.71 26.78 -28.84
N ALA A 153 8.76 27.90 -29.58
CA ALA A 153 7.84 29.02 -29.43
C ALA A 153 6.40 28.70 -29.88
N THR A 154 6.16 27.57 -30.56
CA THR A 154 4.80 27.11 -30.89
C THR A 154 4.09 26.47 -29.68
N ILE A 155 4.83 26.09 -28.64
CA ILE A 155 4.28 25.50 -27.43
C ILE A 155 3.73 26.64 -26.56
N PRO A 156 2.43 26.67 -26.24
CA PRO A 156 1.87 27.71 -25.39
C PRO A 156 2.50 27.64 -23.99
N THR A 157 2.86 28.79 -23.44
CA THR A 157 3.44 28.93 -22.10
C THR A 157 2.60 29.84 -21.22
N LEU A 158 2.65 29.62 -19.91
CA LEU A 158 2.16 30.57 -18.93
C LEU A 158 3.21 31.65 -18.70
N GLU A 159 2.75 32.87 -18.45
CA GLU A 159 3.60 33.96 -17.98
C GLU A 159 3.75 33.89 -16.46
N ILE A 160 4.81 34.49 -15.91
CA ILE A 160 4.99 34.58 -14.44
C ILE A 160 3.80 35.31 -13.80
N SER A 161 3.17 36.24 -14.52
CA SER A 161 1.96 36.95 -14.08
C SER A 161 0.73 36.06 -13.93
N ASP A 162 0.73 34.86 -14.52
CA ASP A 162 -0.37 33.90 -14.40
C ASP A 162 -0.26 33.04 -13.12
N LEU A 163 0.86 33.16 -12.38
CA LEU A 163 1.12 32.38 -11.17
C LEU A 163 0.79 33.19 -9.92
N ASP A 164 0.14 32.54 -8.96
CA ASP A 164 0.08 33.07 -7.60
C ASP A 164 1.46 32.88 -6.93
N LEU A 165 2.07 33.99 -6.51
CA LEU A 165 3.36 33.99 -5.84
C LEU A 165 3.22 33.81 -4.32
N GLU A 166 1.99 33.94 -3.79
CA GLU A 166 1.70 33.67 -2.39
C GLU A 166 1.30 32.21 -2.20
N VAL A 167 1.96 31.55 -1.24
CA VAL A 167 1.58 30.19 -0.86
C VAL A 167 0.37 30.26 0.06
N GLU A 168 -0.69 29.54 -0.30
CA GLU A 168 -1.88 29.40 0.53
C GLU A 168 -1.51 28.90 1.94
N LYS A 169 -1.95 29.64 2.95
CA LYS A 169 -1.72 29.29 4.36
C LYS A 169 -2.87 28.45 4.86
N VAL A 170 -2.60 27.16 5.08
CA VAL A 170 -3.56 26.26 5.72
C VAL A 170 -3.77 26.68 7.18
N PRO A 171 -5.01 27.00 7.61
CA PRO A 171 -5.31 27.32 9.00
C PRO A 171 -4.84 26.20 9.94
N ARG A 172 -4.25 26.60 11.07
CA ARG A 172 -3.90 25.65 12.12
C ARG A 172 -4.10 26.27 13.51
N GLN A 173 -4.65 25.47 14.41
CA GLN A 173 -4.69 25.75 15.84
C GLN A 173 -3.73 24.80 16.54
N VAL A 174 -2.90 25.35 17.43
CA VAL A 174 -1.94 24.56 18.21
C VAL A 174 -2.28 24.72 19.67
N GLU A 175 -2.51 23.59 20.35
CA GLU A 175 -2.65 23.51 21.80
C GLU A 175 -1.44 22.74 22.33
N ASP A 176 -0.77 23.31 23.33
CA ASP A 176 0.47 22.79 23.87
C ASP A 176 0.36 22.79 25.40
N ASP A 177 -0.07 21.64 25.93
CA ASP A 177 -0.20 21.39 27.37
C ASP A 177 0.52 20.07 27.72
N ASP A 178 -0.17 19.08 28.31
CA ASP A 178 0.38 17.73 28.53
C ASP A 178 0.77 17.02 27.21
N PHE A 179 0.05 17.34 26.13
CA PHE A 179 0.32 16.86 24.77
C PHE A 179 0.20 18.03 23.79
N LYS A 180 0.95 17.95 22.70
CA LYS A 180 0.86 18.91 21.61
C LYS A 180 -0.17 18.46 20.58
N PHE A 181 -1.25 19.21 20.45
CA PHE A 181 -2.27 19.01 19.44
C PHE A 181 -2.13 20.04 18.32
N ILE A 182 -2.31 19.58 17.09
CA ILE A 182 -2.32 20.43 15.89
C ILE A 182 -3.62 20.14 15.15
N TYR A 183 -4.52 21.12 15.16
CA TYR A 183 -5.83 21.02 14.53
C TYR A 183 -5.84 21.78 13.21
N HIS A 184 -6.47 21.17 12.21
CA HIS A 184 -6.75 21.77 10.92
C HIS A 184 -8.26 21.76 10.72
N ASP A 185 -8.89 22.93 10.82
CA ASP A 185 -10.32 23.10 10.56
C ASP A 185 -10.53 23.26 9.05
N LEU A 186 -10.73 22.12 8.38
CA LEU A 186 -10.90 22.00 6.94
C LEU A 186 -12.19 21.24 6.64
N ASP A 187 -12.86 21.59 5.55
CA ASP A 187 -13.99 20.79 5.06
C ASP A 187 -13.48 19.45 4.57
N SER A 188 -13.90 18.39 5.26
CA SER A 188 -13.43 17.03 5.10
C SER A 188 -14.55 16.07 4.69
N ALA A 189 -15.69 16.57 4.21
CA ALA A 189 -16.86 15.76 3.87
C ALA A 189 -17.32 14.85 5.03
N GLY A 190 -17.21 15.34 6.26
CA GLY A 190 -17.59 14.62 7.49
C GLY A 190 -16.57 13.59 7.98
N MET A 191 -15.38 13.55 7.39
CA MET A 191 -14.28 12.69 7.81
C MET A 191 -13.38 13.37 8.86
N ILE A 192 -12.85 12.57 9.78
CA ILE A 192 -11.83 12.98 10.74
C ILE A 192 -10.54 12.25 10.38
N TYR A 193 -9.49 13.02 10.11
CA TYR A 193 -8.15 12.51 9.83
C TYR A 193 -7.31 12.67 11.09
N SER A 194 -6.73 11.57 11.58
CA SER A 194 -5.98 11.57 12.84
C SER A 194 -4.60 10.98 12.64
N GLU A 195 -3.60 11.69 13.14
CA GLU A 195 -2.21 11.24 13.17
C GLU A 195 -1.65 11.43 14.58
N LEU A 196 -1.19 10.34 15.19
CA LEU A 196 -0.56 10.33 16.50
C LEU A 196 0.92 10.05 16.32
N PHE A 197 1.78 10.89 16.89
CA PHE A 197 3.24 10.75 16.81
C PHE A 197 3.82 10.48 18.19
N PHE A 198 4.56 9.38 18.32
CA PHE A 198 5.28 9.00 19.54
C PHE A 198 6.78 9.12 19.29
N ASP A 199 7.48 9.93 20.08
CA ASP A 199 8.93 10.12 19.95
C ASP A 199 9.68 8.82 20.28
N VAL A 200 10.56 8.40 19.37
CA VAL A 200 11.46 7.25 19.55
C VAL A 200 12.92 7.62 19.27
N ASN A 201 13.30 8.88 19.50
CA ASN A 201 14.67 9.36 19.28
C ASN A 201 15.71 8.73 20.21
N HIS A 202 15.27 8.15 21.31
CA HIS A 202 16.10 7.40 22.25
C HIS A 202 16.51 6.01 21.72
N MET A 203 15.87 5.52 20.64
CA MET A 203 16.14 4.21 20.08
C MET A 203 17.27 4.25 19.04
N ASP A 204 18.11 3.22 19.07
CA ASP A 204 19.14 3.04 18.04
C ASP A 204 18.56 2.49 16.73
N LEU A 205 19.40 2.46 15.69
CA LEU A 205 18.99 2.02 14.35
C LEU A 205 18.52 0.57 14.31
N GLU A 206 19.09 -0.32 15.14
CA GLU A 206 18.67 -1.72 15.18
C GLU A 206 17.25 -1.80 15.75
N ASN A 207 16.98 -1.12 16.87
CA ASN A 207 15.66 -1.06 17.46
C ASN A 207 14.63 -0.42 16.52
N LEU A 208 15.00 0.63 15.75
CA LEU A 208 14.12 1.19 14.72
C LEU A 208 13.71 0.16 13.65
N LYS A 209 14.59 -0.80 13.28
CA LYS A 209 14.21 -1.89 12.35
C LYS A 209 13.18 -2.84 12.96
N TYR A 210 13.36 -3.19 14.23
CA TYR A 210 12.35 -3.98 14.95
C TYR A 210 11.04 -3.22 15.12
N LEU A 211 11.08 -1.90 15.27
CA LEU A 211 9.87 -1.08 15.30
C LEU A 211 9.11 -1.07 13.98
N CYS A 212 9.81 -1.04 12.84
CA CYS A 212 9.17 -1.24 11.53
C CYS A 212 8.45 -2.59 11.50
N LEU A 213 9.12 -3.66 11.92
CA LEU A 213 8.52 -5.00 11.98
C LEU A 213 7.34 -5.10 12.97
N ILE A 214 7.45 -4.47 14.15
CA ILE A 214 6.33 -4.38 15.11
C ILE A 214 5.16 -3.68 14.45
N SER A 215 5.41 -2.60 13.70
CA SER A 215 4.35 -1.86 13.00
C SER A 215 3.59 -2.72 12.00
N ASP A 216 4.27 -3.64 11.31
CA ASP A 216 3.64 -4.61 10.39
C ASP A 216 2.76 -5.64 11.13
N PHE A 217 3.09 -5.95 12.39
CA PHE A 217 2.30 -6.86 13.22
C PHE A 217 1.07 -6.18 13.85
N LEU A 218 1.12 -4.90 14.14
CA LEU A 218 0.03 -4.19 14.82
C LEU A 218 -1.24 -4.16 13.96
N GLY A 219 -2.33 -4.70 14.52
CA GLY A 219 -3.60 -4.89 13.81
C GLY A 219 -3.69 -6.19 13.01
N SER A 220 -2.57 -6.87 12.78
CA SER A 220 -2.48 -8.10 11.96
C SER A 220 -2.35 -9.39 12.78
N ILE A 221 -2.21 -9.28 14.11
CA ILE A 221 -2.12 -10.39 15.05
C ILE A 221 -3.11 -10.19 16.21
N ASP A 222 -3.30 -11.24 16.99
CA ASP A 222 -4.22 -11.23 18.12
C ASP A 222 -3.86 -10.14 19.14
N THR A 223 -4.88 -9.71 19.85
CA THR A 223 -4.78 -8.92 21.07
C THR A 223 -5.36 -9.72 22.22
N LYS A 224 -5.17 -9.26 23.46
CA LYS A 224 -5.78 -9.91 24.63
C LYS A 224 -7.30 -10.00 24.52
N LYS A 225 -7.95 -9.04 23.84
CA LYS A 225 -9.40 -8.99 23.71
C LYS A 225 -9.94 -9.58 22.40
N TYR A 226 -9.23 -9.42 21.29
CA TYR A 226 -9.73 -9.75 19.95
C TYR A 226 -8.73 -10.61 19.19
N SER A 227 -9.23 -11.62 18.48
CA SER A 227 -8.42 -12.30 17.47
C SER A 227 -8.16 -11.38 16.27
N TYR A 228 -7.12 -11.66 15.49
CA TYR A 228 -6.81 -10.86 14.30
C TYR A 228 -7.96 -10.90 13.28
N GLN A 229 -8.65 -12.04 13.11
CA GLN A 229 -9.82 -12.08 12.20
C GLN A 229 -10.94 -11.17 12.70
N LYS A 230 -11.08 -11.00 14.02
CA LYS A 230 -12.06 -10.07 14.55
C LYS A 230 -11.64 -8.61 14.34
N LEU A 231 -10.34 -8.33 14.41
CA LEU A 231 -9.80 -7.00 14.08
C LEU A 231 -9.99 -6.67 12.59
N ASP A 232 -9.85 -7.65 11.70
CA ASP A 232 -10.12 -7.51 10.26
C ASP A 232 -11.55 -7.02 9.96
N ASP A 233 -12.52 -7.32 10.84
CA ASP A 233 -13.87 -6.75 10.77
C ASP A 233 -13.99 -5.41 11.51
N LEU A 234 -13.50 -5.34 12.76
CA LEU A 234 -13.72 -4.19 13.64
C LEU A 234 -13.03 -2.93 13.14
N ILE A 235 -11.82 -3.05 12.56
CA ILE A 235 -11.08 -1.91 12.04
C ILE A 235 -11.89 -1.25 10.93
N PRO A 236 -12.25 -1.93 9.80
CA PRO A 236 -13.00 -1.28 8.72
C PRO A 236 -14.38 -0.77 9.12
N ILE A 237 -15.09 -1.44 10.03
CA ILE A 237 -16.37 -0.95 10.55
C ILE A 237 -16.20 0.46 11.16
N ASN A 238 -15.10 0.68 11.89
CA ASN A 238 -14.93 1.89 12.70
C ASN A 238 -13.97 2.91 12.09
N MET A 239 -13.08 2.54 11.17
CA MET A 239 -12.10 3.45 10.59
C MET A 239 -11.53 2.91 9.27
N ALA A 240 -11.00 3.80 8.45
CA ALA A 240 -10.25 3.48 7.25
C ALA A 240 -8.77 3.84 7.40
N GLY A 241 -7.91 3.10 6.70
CA GLY A 241 -6.49 3.41 6.58
C GLY A 241 -5.74 3.44 7.91
N LEU A 242 -6.11 2.59 8.87
CA LEU A 242 -5.33 2.41 10.10
C LEU A 242 -3.93 1.91 9.72
N ASN A 243 -2.92 2.69 10.04
CA ASN A 243 -1.54 2.40 9.69
C ASN A 243 -0.61 2.76 10.85
N PHE A 244 0.31 1.85 11.15
CA PHE A 244 1.41 2.04 12.08
C PHE A 244 2.69 2.13 11.26
N SER A 245 3.53 3.13 11.48
CA SER A 245 4.79 3.26 10.74
C SER A 245 5.86 3.99 11.52
N VAL A 246 7.13 3.67 11.26
CA VAL A 246 8.26 4.50 11.69
C VAL A 246 8.43 5.65 10.71
N GLN A 247 8.41 6.89 11.20
CA GLN A 247 8.62 8.11 10.42
C GLN A 247 9.92 8.78 10.83
N ASN A 248 10.77 9.07 9.84
CA ASN A 248 12.02 9.80 10.05
C ASN A 248 11.91 11.16 9.34
N ILE A 249 11.88 12.24 10.12
CA ILE A 249 11.67 13.59 9.63
C ILE A 249 12.93 14.42 9.88
N LYS A 250 13.51 14.97 8.81
CA LYS A 250 14.61 15.93 8.91
C LYS A 250 14.04 17.32 9.16
N ASN A 251 14.35 17.91 10.31
CA ASN A 251 13.90 19.25 10.66
C ASN A 251 14.71 20.33 9.92
N LYS A 252 14.33 21.61 10.10
CA LYS A 252 15.00 22.76 9.47
C LYS A 252 16.48 22.91 9.86
N GLU A 253 16.86 22.40 11.03
CA GLU A 253 18.23 22.41 11.55
C GLU A 253 19.05 21.21 11.04
N GLY A 254 18.45 20.32 10.26
CA GLY A 254 19.09 19.13 9.71
C GLY A 254 19.13 17.93 10.66
N GLN A 255 18.56 18.04 11.86
CA GLN A 255 18.41 16.92 12.79
C GLN A 255 17.31 15.96 12.30
N ILE A 256 17.50 14.66 12.54
CA ILE A 256 16.55 13.63 12.15
C ILE A 256 15.78 13.21 13.39
N ASN A 257 14.49 13.47 13.39
CA ASN A 257 13.57 13.06 14.44
C ASN A 257 12.84 11.78 14.01
N ASN A 258 12.76 10.82 14.90
CA ASN A 258 12.17 9.51 14.68
C ASN A 258 10.89 9.39 15.50
N PHE A 259 9.81 8.98 14.84
CA PHE A 259 8.51 8.79 15.45
C PHE A 259 7.91 7.44 15.09
N ILE A 260 7.14 6.86 16.00
CA ILE A 260 6.06 5.95 15.61
C ILE A 260 4.84 6.80 15.29
N LYS A 261 4.38 6.71 14.05
CA LYS A 261 3.16 7.35 13.58
C LYS A 261 2.03 6.33 13.53
N ILE A 262 0.92 6.64 14.18
CA ILE A 262 -0.36 5.96 13.99
C ILE A 262 -1.26 6.91 13.21
N SER A 263 -1.73 6.49 12.04
CA SER A 263 -2.69 7.27 11.25
C SER A 263 -3.96 6.48 11.00
N PHE A 264 -5.11 7.15 11.03
CA PHE A 264 -6.39 6.57 10.66
C PHE A 264 -7.38 7.67 10.24
N LYS A 265 -8.41 7.27 9.52
CA LYS A 265 -9.53 8.12 9.11
C LYS A 265 -10.83 7.54 9.65
N THR A 266 -11.75 8.37 10.13
CA THR A 266 -13.04 7.88 10.64
C THR A 266 -14.11 8.97 10.55
N THR A 267 -15.32 8.71 11.03
CA THR A 267 -16.40 9.69 11.18
C THR A 267 -16.64 9.99 12.67
N LEU A 268 -17.31 11.11 12.95
CA LEU A 268 -17.55 11.56 14.33
C LEU A 268 -18.29 10.51 15.17
N ASP A 269 -19.27 9.83 14.59
CA ASP A 269 -20.08 8.78 15.24
C ASP A 269 -19.27 7.51 15.56
N ARG A 270 -18.13 7.30 14.90
CA ARG A 270 -17.26 6.12 15.08
C ARG A 270 -15.99 6.41 15.86
N TYR A 271 -15.63 7.69 16.04
CA TYR A 271 -14.34 8.14 16.58
C TYR A 271 -13.98 7.53 17.93
N GLU A 272 -14.90 7.50 18.90
CA GLU A 272 -14.64 6.92 20.22
C GLU A 272 -14.35 5.41 20.15
N ASN A 273 -15.11 4.67 19.33
CA ASN A 273 -14.87 3.25 19.09
C ASN A 273 -13.53 3.01 18.38
N SER A 274 -13.18 3.86 17.41
CA SER A 274 -11.87 3.79 16.73
C SER A 274 -10.72 3.93 17.72
N LEU A 275 -10.78 4.94 18.60
CA LEU A 275 -9.78 5.13 19.65
C LEU A 275 -9.73 3.94 20.62
N GLY A 276 -10.87 3.33 20.94
CA GLY A 276 -10.94 2.12 21.74
C GLY A 276 -10.19 0.93 21.12
N ILE A 277 -10.37 0.70 19.81
CA ILE A 277 -9.67 -0.36 19.06
C ILE A 277 -8.17 -0.05 18.98
N ILE A 278 -7.80 1.19 18.64
CA ILE A 278 -6.39 1.61 18.57
C ILE A 278 -5.70 1.41 19.92
N LYS A 279 -6.37 1.77 21.02
CA LYS A 279 -5.84 1.57 22.38
C LYS A 279 -5.62 0.10 22.71
N GLU A 280 -6.51 -0.79 22.27
CA GLU A 280 -6.33 -2.24 22.44
C GLU A 280 -5.11 -2.73 21.66
N VAL A 281 -5.00 -2.37 20.38
CA VAL A 281 -3.84 -2.72 19.54
C VAL A 281 -2.54 -2.11 20.06
N MET A 282 -2.56 -0.92 20.65
CA MET A 282 -1.36 -0.27 21.18
C MET A 282 -0.89 -0.84 22.53
N LYS A 283 -1.78 -1.48 23.30
CA LYS A 283 -1.44 -1.90 24.68
C LYS A 283 -1.45 -3.40 24.90
N ASN A 284 -2.18 -4.13 24.08
CA ASN A 284 -2.58 -5.50 24.37
C ASN A 284 -2.37 -6.45 23.18
N THR A 285 -1.55 -6.09 22.20
CA THR A 285 -1.11 -7.02 21.15
C THR A 285 -0.38 -8.23 21.74
N ASP A 286 -0.70 -9.41 21.23
CA ASP A 286 -0.14 -10.69 21.68
C ASP A 286 0.82 -11.29 20.64
N PHE A 287 2.11 -11.26 20.97
CA PHE A 287 3.18 -11.82 20.13
C PHE A 287 3.40 -13.33 20.33
N SER A 288 2.42 -14.06 20.88
CA SER A 288 2.57 -15.50 21.20
C SER A 288 2.31 -16.44 20.02
N ASP A 289 1.57 -16.01 18.99
CA ASP A 289 1.27 -16.86 17.83
C ASP A 289 2.46 -16.92 16.86
N GLU A 290 3.35 -17.88 17.13
CA GLU A 290 4.54 -18.15 16.31
C GLU A 290 4.20 -18.41 14.85
N LYS A 291 3.11 -19.14 14.58
CA LYS A 291 2.72 -19.49 13.21
C LYS A 291 2.31 -18.23 12.46
N ARG A 292 1.44 -17.41 13.05
CA ARG A 292 0.98 -16.15 12.43
C ARG A 292 2.14 -15.21 12.18
N ILE A 293 3.06 -15.05 13.14
CA ILE A 293 4.27 -14.22 12.97
C ILE A 293 5.13 -14.72 11.81
N LYS A 294 5.38 -16.03 11.72
CA LYS A 294 6.13 -16.63 10.61
C LYS A 294 5.44 -16.42 9.26
N ASP A 295 4.11 -16.50 9.22
CA ASP A 295 3.34 -16.27 8.00
C ASP A 295 3.41 -14.80 7.55
N ILE A 296 3.32 -13.83 8.48
CA ILE A 296 3.49 -12.40 8.17
C ILE A 296 4.91 -12.10 7.69
N LEU A 297 5.96 -12.64 8.33
CA LEU A 297 7.34 -12.48 7.90
C LEU A 297 7.58 -12.97 6.46
N LYS A 298 6.99 -14.11 6.10
CA LYS A 298 7.03 -14.64 4.72
C LYS A 298 6.32 -13.71 3.74
N GLN A 299 5.18 -13.13 4.12
CA GLN A 299 4.46 -12.16 3.30
C GLN A 299 5.28 -10.89 3.07
N ILE A 300 5.84 -10.30 4.13
CA ILE A 300 6.72 -9.12 4.04
C ILE A 300 7.88 -9.40 3.08
N LYS A 301 8.56 -10.54 3.24
CA LYS A 301 9.67 -10.93 2.37
C LYS A 301 9.22 -11.08 0.91
N ALA A 302 8.12 -11.79 0.65
CA ALA A 302 7.63 -12.02 -0.71
C ALA A 302 7.18 -10.71 -1.39
N MET A 303 6.49 -9.83 -0.66
CA MET A 303 6.10 -8.52 -1.16
C MET A 303 7.33 -7.65 -1.48
N PHE A 304 8.36 -7.70 -0.64
CA PHE A 304 9.61 -7.00 -0.92
C PHE A 304 10.26 -7.52 -2.20
N GLU A 305 10.39 -8.85 -2.35
CA GLU A 305 10.96 -9.48 -3.55
C GLU A 305 10.17 -9.12 -4.83
N MET A 306 8.84 -9.08 -4.77
CA MET A 306 8.00 -8.63 -5.89
C MET A 306 8.26 -7.16 -6.23
N ASN A 307 8.26 -6.28 -5.23
CA ASN A 307 8.52 -4.85 -5.41
C ASN A 307 9.93 -4.56 -5.97
N MET A 308 10.91 -5.43 -5.72
CA MET A 308 12.24 -5.31 -6.34
C MET A 308 12.19 -5.44 -7.86
N TYR A 309 11.31 -6.29 -8.40
CA TYR A 309 11.14 -6.44 -9.84
C TYR A 309 10.39 -5.25 -10.45
N ASP A 310 9.32 -4.81 -9.81
CA ASP A 310 8.47 -3.74 -10.35
C ASP A 310 9.07 -2.34 -10.17
N SER A 311 9.84 -2.12 -9.09
CA SER A 311 10.35 -0.81 -8.68
C SER A 311 11.86 -0.80 -8.36
N GLY A 312 12.64 -1.63 -9.04
CA GLY A 312 14.09 -1.78 -8.79
C GLY A 312 14.90 -0.48 -8.90
N HIS A 313 14.47 0.45 -9.76
CA HIS A 313 15.11 1.77 -9.90
C HIS A 313 15.01 2.61 -8.61
N SER A 314 13.86 2.59 -7.91
CA SER A 314 13.67 3.32 -6.66
C SER A 314 14.54 2.74 -5.53
N LEU A 315 14.69 1.41 -5.50
CA LEU A 315 15.58 0.72 -4.57
C LEU A 315 17.05 1.09 -4.82
N ALA A 316 17.48 1.10 -6.09
CA ALA A 316 18.83 1.48 -6.48
C ALA A 316 19.16 2.93 -6.09
N LEU A 317 18.24 3.87 -6.32
CA LEU A 317 18.39 5.27 -5.92
C LEU A 317 18.49 5.41 -4.40
N THR A 318 17.60 4.76 -3.65
CA THR A 318 17.61 4.79 -2.18
C THR A 318 18.93 4.25 -1.63
N ARG A 319 19.40 3.12 -2.17
CA ARG A 319 20.68 2.52 -1.78
C ARG A 319 21.86 3.38 -2.18
N SER A 320 21.85 4.01 -3.36
CA SER A 320 22.91 4.92 -3.79
C SER A 320 23.03 6.12 -2.85
N PHE A 321 21.92 6.77 -2.51
CA PHE A 321 21.88 7.93 -1.61
C PHE A 321 22.24 7.57 -0.15
N SER A 322 22.02 6.33 0.26
CA SER A 322 22.40 5.83 1.59
C SER A 322 23.90 5.99 1.90
N HIS A 323 24.75 6.11 0.89
CA HIS A 323 26.19 6.24 1.07
C HIS A 323 26.67 7.67 1.41
N PHE A 324 25.82 8.68 1.27
CA PHE A 324 26.22 10.09 1.49
C PHE A 324 25.17 10.98 2.16
N ASP A 325 23.93 10.51 2.36
CA ASP A 325 22.91 11.21 3.16
C ASP A 325 22.41 10.34 4.33
N LYS A 326 22.47 10.89 5.54
CA LYS A 326 22.12 10.17 6.78
C LYS A 326 20.65 9.75 6.82
N LEU A 327 19.73 10.60 6.33
CA LEU A 327 18.31 10.26 6.29
C LEU A 327 18.06 9.11 5.30
N SER A 328 18.70 9.16 4.13
CA SER A 328 18.66 8.12 3.11
C SER A 328 19.25 6.80 3.61
N TYR A 329 20.31 6.86 4.42
CA TYR A 329 20.84 5.67 5.10
C TYR A 329 19.81 5.05 6.05
N ILE A 330 19.18 5.85 6.91
CA ILE A 330 18.14 5.36 7.81
C ILE A 330 16.99 4.76 7.00
N LYS A 331 16.50 5.44 5.95
CA LYS A 331 15.45 4.92 5.07
C LYS A 331 15.84 3.56 4.46
N ASP A 332 17.02 3.44 3.85
CA ASP A 332 17.47 2.15 3.29
C ASP A 332 17.47 1.01 4.33
N GLN A 333 17.80 1.33 5.57
CA GLN A 333 17.83 0.36 6.67
C GLN A 333 16.44 0.00 7.21
N LEU A 334 15.42 0.85 7.02
CA LEU A 334 14.06 0.67 7.55
C LEU A 334 13.03 0.27 6.48
N ASN A 335 13.26 0.58 5.21
CA ASN A 335 12.34 0.24 4.10
C ASN A 335 13.04 -0.12 2.78
N GLY A 336 14.38 -0.04 2.72
CA GLY A 336 15.16 -0.35 1.52
C GLY A 336 15.85 -1.70 1.59
N PHE A 337 16.97 -1.82 0.88
CA PHE A 337 17.67 -3.11 0.75
C PHE A 337 18.23 -3.58 2.10
N GLY A 338 18.63 -2.64 2.95
CA GLY A 338 19.05 -2.92 4.32
C GLY A 338 17.95 -3.57 5.17
N TYR A 339 16.70 -3.16 4.98
CA TYR A 339 15.55 -3.76 5.66
C TYR A 339 15.25 -5.17 5.14
N TYR A 340 15.36 -5.40 3.83
CA TYR A 340 15.21 -6.74 3.26
C TYR A 340 16.22 -7.76 3.82
N GLU A 341 17.50 -7.38 3.93
CA GLU A 341 18.51 -8.23 4.55
C GLU A 341 18.20 -8.48 6.04
N PHE A 342 17.67 -7.48 6.74
CA PHE A 342 17.16 -7.65 8.10
C PHE A 342 16.02 -8.67 8.17
N ILE A 343 15.00 -8.57 7.32
CA ILE A 343 13.87 -9.51 7.30
C ILE A 343 14.32 -10.93 6.95
N LYS A 344 15.25 -11.10 6.00
CA LYS A 344 15.86 -12.41 5.70
C LYS A 344 16.53 -13.03 6.92
N LYS A 345 17.29 -12.24 7.67
CA LYS A 345 17.95 -12.68 8.90
C LYS A 345 16.93 -13.07 9.96
N ILE A 346 15.98 -12.18 10.26
CA ILE A 346 14.93 -12.43 11.28
C ILE A 346 14.10 -13.66 10.94
N SER A 347 13.77 -13.86 9.67
CA SER A 347 13.01 -15.04 9.23
C SER A 347 13.71 -16.34 9.62
N LYS A 348 15.04 -16.37 9.58
CA LYS A 348 15.85 -17.52 10.03
C LYS A 348 15.96 -17.58 11.55
N ASP A 349 16.24 -16.45 12.21
CA ASP A 349 16.39 -16.38 13.67
C ASP A 349 15.11 -16.86 14.39
N VAL A 350 13.94 -16.56 13.81
CA VAL A 350 12.62 -16.99 14.31
C VAL A 350 12.37 -18.49 14.10
N GLU A 351 12.97 -19.12 13.09
CA GLU A 351 12.95 -20.58 12.94
C GLU A 351 13.79 -21.27 14.01
N ASP A 352 14.92 -20.67 14.39
CA ASP A 352 15.88 -21.24 15.34
C ASP A 352 15.47 -21.00 16.81
N ASN A 353 15.00 -19.79 17.17
CA ASN A 353 14.62 -19.44 18.55
C ASN A 353 13.53 -18.35 18.62
N PHE A 354 12.28 -18.77 18.47
CA PHE A 354 11.12 -17.87 18.58
C PHE A 354 11.00 -17.19 19.96
N SER A 355 11.31 -17.88 21.06
CA SER A 355 11.17 -17.33 22.41
C SER A 355 12.01 -16.07 22.63
N SER A 356 13.27 -16.08 22.18
CA SER A 356 14.16 -14.91 22.30
C SER A 356 13.70 -13.76 21.40
N PHE A 357 13.21 -14.06 20.20
CA PHE A 357 12.63 -13.06 19.31
C PHE A 357 11.39 -12.40 19.92
N LYS A 358 10.47 -13.20 20.45
CA LYS A 358 9.26 -12.72 21.13
C LYS A 358 9.61 -11.81 22.31
N GLU A 359 10.53 -12.23 23.17
CA GLU A 359 10.98 -11.43 24.32
C GLU A 359 11.51 -10.06 23.88
N LYS A 360 12.29 -10.01 22.79
CA LYS A 360 12.79 -8.76 22.23
C LYS A 360 11.66 -7.84 21.75
N LEU A 361 10.66 -8.38 21.05
CA LEU A 361 9.50 -7.60 20.62
C LEU A 361 8.72 -7.06 21.80
N GLU A 362 8.44 -7.88 22.81
CA GLU A 362 7.67 -7.50 23.99
C GLU A 362 8.38 -6.42 24.82
N ASN A 363 9.72 -6.47 24.90
CA ASN A 363 10.50 -5.45 25.60
C ASN A 363 10.46 -4.12 24.85
N LEU A 364 10.72 -4.13 23.54
CA LEU A 364 10.64 -2.91 22.71
C LEU A 364 9.23 -2.32 22.72
N TYR A 365 8.21 -3.16 22.57
CA TYR A 365 6.81 -2.72 22.54
C TYR A 365 6.38 -1.97 23.82
N LYS A 366 6.91 -2.35 24.99
CA LYS A 366 6.67 -1.64 26.26
C LYS A 366 7.30 -0.24 26.29
N GLU A 367 8.40 -0.03 25.56
CA GLU A 367 9.11 1.25 25.52
C GLU A 367 8.40 2.27 24.62
N ILE A 368 7.74 1.82 23.53
CA ILE A 368 7.12 2.68 22.51
C ILE A 368 6.01 3.58 23.08
N PHE A 369 5.06 3.00 23.81
CA PHE A 369 3.81 3.69 24.19
C PHE A 369 3.83 4.20 25.63
N SER A 370 5.01 4.57 26.12
CA SER A 370 5.21 5.12 27.46
C SER A 370 4.84 6.62 27.50
N LYS A 371 4.23 7.07 28.62
CA LYS A 371 3.79 8.47 28.80
C LYS A 371 4.96 9.44 29.03
N LYS A 372 6.18 8.93 29.19
CA LYS A 372 7.42 9.68 29.37
C LYS A 372 8.55 8.89 28.69
N PRO A 373 9.43 9.53 27.90
CA PRO A 373 10.64 8.87 27.44
C PRO A 373 11.40 8.37 28.68
N SER A 374 11.81 7.09 28.65
CA SER A 374 12.70 6.55 29.68
C SER A 374 13.97 7.42 29.72
N ASN A 375 14.21 8.08 30.85
CA ASN A 375 15.40 8.89 31.10
C ASN A 375 16.67 8.04 31.07
#